data_AF-A0A7S3WQF3-F1
#
_entry.id   AF-A0A7S3WQF3-F1
#
_cell.length_a   1.000
_cell.length_b   1.000
_cell.length_c   1.000
_cell.angle_alpha   90.00
_cell.angle_beta   90.00
_cell.angle_gamma   90.00
#
_symmetry.space_group_name_H-M   'P 1'
#
loop_
_entity.id
_entity.type
_entity.pdbx_description
1 polymer ?
#
loop_
_entity_poly.entity_id
_entity_poly.type
_entity_poly.pdbx_seq_one_letter_code
_entity_poly.pdbx_strand_id
1 'polypeptide(L)'
;RGLQFASFVMQFYGLMLDLLVLGLTRASELAGPPAVPNDFLQYRDTATEVRHPIRLYCRYVDRLHILLRLTAEECKDLIQRYLTEHPDPNNENMVGYNNRKCW
;
A
#
# COMPACT_ATOMS: atom_id res chain seq x y z
N ARG A 1 5.81 -25.07 -2.71
CA ARG A 1 4.42 -25.07 -2.18
C ARG A 1 3.94 -26.46 -1.67
N GLY A 2 4.74 -27.54 -1.75
CA GLY A 2 4.29 -28.90 -1.36
C GLY A 2 4.66 -29.36 0.06
N LEU A 3 5.35 -28.52 0.85
CA LEU A 3 5.65 -28.81 2.26
C LEU A 3 4.53 -28.25 3.14
N GLN A 4 4.13 -29.01 4.16
CA GLN A 4 3.01 -28.64 5.05
C GLN A 4 3.21 -27.28 5.75
N PHE A 5 4.46 -26.88 6.00
CA PHE A 5 4.80 -25.59 6.65
C PHE A 5 5.11 -24.45 5.66
N ALA A 6 5.06 -24.69 4.34
CA ALA A 6 5.45 -23.68 3.36
C ALA A 6 4.56 -22.43 3.38
N SER A 7 3.30 -22.56 3.78
CA SER A 7 2.36 -21.44 3.96
C SER A 7 2.86 -20.46 5.01
N PHE A 8 3.34 -20.97 6.15
CA PHE A 8 3.89 -20.15 7.23
C PHE A 8 5.11 -19.36 6.78
N VAL A 9 6.09 -20.02 6.15
CA VAL A 9 7.32 -19.38 5.67
C VAL A 9 6.99 -18.27 4.67
N MET A 10 6.07 -18.53 3.75
CA MET A 10 5.68 -17.54 2.75
C MET A 10 4.99 -16.32 3.38
N GLN A 11 4.09 -16.54 4.34
CA GLN A 11 3.41 -15.42 5.01
C GLN A 11 4.36 -14.61 5.90
N PHE A 12 5.29 -15.27 6.60
CA PHE A 12 6.29 -14.59 7.43
C PHE A 12 7.25 -13.75 6.59
N TYR A 13 7.74 -14.30 5.47
CA TYR A 13 8.58 -13.53 4.54
C TYR A 13 7.78 -12.38 3.90
N GLY A 14 6.51 -12.63 3.57
CA GLY A 14 5.59 -11.60 3.10
C GLY A 14 5.45 -10.45 4.12
N LEU A 15 5.34 -10.74 5.41
CA LEU A 15 5.29 -9.72 6.46
C LEU A 15 6.54 -8.82 6.44
N MET A 16 7.72 -9.36 6.19
CA MET A 16 8.94 -8.55 6.06
C MET A 16 8.85 -7.57 4.88
N LEU A 17 8.32 -8.03 3.75
CA LEU A 17 8.07 -7.16 2.59
C LEU A 17 7.00 -6.10 2.90
N ASP A 18 5.95 -6.47 3.64
CA ASP A 18 4.88 -5.56 4.03
C ASP A 18 5.43 -4.40 4.86
N LEU A 19 6.36 -4.67 5.78
CA LEU A 19 7.07 -3.65 6.56
C LEU A 19 7.95 -2.74 5.71
N LEU A 20 8.57 -3.25 4.64
CA LEU A 20 9.36 -2.42 3.72
C LEU A 20 8.47 -1.50 2.88
N VAL A 21 7.29 -1.97 2.46
CA VAL A 21 6.33 -1.17 1.67
C VAL A 21 5.63 -0.11 2.52
N LEU A 22 5.21 -0.47 3.74
CA LEU A 22 4.46 0.44 4.62
C LEU A 22 5.36 1.37 5.43
N GLY A 23 6.57 0.93 5.77
CA GLY A 23 7.37 1.53 6.82
C GLY A 23 6.81 1.22 8.23
N LEU A 24 7.68 1.31 9.24
CA LEU A 24 7.36 0.88 10.61
C LEU A 24 6.24 1.71 11.25
N THR A 25 6.22 3.02 11.01
CA THR A 25 5.21 3.93 11.58
C THR A 25 3.81 3.59 11.07
N ARG A 26 3.63 3.49 9.74
CA ARG A 26 2.31 3.20 9.17
C ARG A 26 1.86 1.77 9.43
N ALA A 27 2.80 0.80 9.42
CA ALA A 27 2.49 -0.58 9.79
C ALA A 27 1.98 -0.69 11.24
N SER A 28 2.59 0.05 12.18
CA SER A 28 2.17 0.07 13.58
C SER A 28 0.79 0.72 13.77
N GLU A 29 0.50 1.79 13.02
CA GLU A 29 -0.82 2.43 13.01
C GLU A 29 -1.94 1.51 12.51
N LEU A 30 -1.65 0.74 11.45
CA LEU A 30 -2.56 -0.26 10.88
C LEU A 30 -2.81 -1.41 11.86
N ALA A 31 -1.75 -1.98 12.43
CA ALA A 31 -1.86 -3.11 13.36
C ALA A 31 -2.48 -2.72 14.71
N GLY A 32 -2.32 -1.45 15.13
CA GLY A 32 -2.72 -1.00 16.45
C GLY A 32 -1.72 -1.42 17.54
N PRO A 33 -1.98 -1.03 18.81
CA PRO A 33 -1.10 -1.37 19.92
C PRO A 33 -1.09 -2.90 20.19
N PRO A 34 0.06 -3.51 20.55
CA PRO A 34 0.16 -4.96 20.74
C PRO A 34 -0.81 -5.55 21.78
N ALA A 35 -1.20 -4.75 22.79
CA ALA A 35 -2.14 -5.18 23.82
C ALA A 35 -3.61 -5.18 23.34
N VAL A 36 -3.95 -4.33 22.37
CA VAL A 36 -5.30 -4.18 21.82
C VAL A 36 -5.16 -3.92 20.31
N PRO A 37 -4.89 -4.95 19.50
CA PRO A 37 -4.69 -4.79 18.07
C PRO A 37 -5.98 -4.32 17.39
N ASN A 38 -5.85 -3.65 16.25
CA ASN A 38 -6.99 -3.27 15.43
C ASN A 38 -7.51 -4.48 14.64
N ASP A 39 -8.81 -4.49 14.39
CA ASP A 39 -9.41 -5.40 13.42
C ASP A 39 -9.04 -4.99 11.99
N PHE A 40 -9.27 -5.89 11.03
CA PHE A 40 -8.98 -5.65 9.63
C PHE A 40 -9.69 -4.39 9.10
N LEU A 41 -8.91 -3.50 8.48
CA LEU A 41 -9.36 -2.22 7.92
C LEU A 41 -9.95 -1.25 8.94
N GLN A 42 -9.62 -1.41 10.22
CA GLN A 42 -10.03 -0.50 11.27
C GLN A 42 -8.84 0.27 11.83
N TYR A 43 -9.15 1.47 12.34
CA TYR A 43 -8.22 2.31 13.08
C TYR A 43 -8.84 2.65 14.43
N ARG A 44 -7.97 2.97 15.39
CA ARG A 44 -8.40 3.43 16.71
C ARG A 44 -9.16 4.76 16.65
N ASP A 45 -8.76 5.64 15.75
CA ASP A 45 -9.29 6.98 15.61
C ASP A 45 -9.09 7.53 14.19
N THR A 46 -9.90 8.52 13.83
CA THR A 46 -9.88 9.15 12.51
C THR A 46 -8.62 9.96 12.27
N ALA A 47 -7.99 10.54 13.31
CA ALA A 47 -6.78 11.32 13.14
C ALA A 47 -5.60 10.44 12.70
N THR A 48 -5.49 9.23 13.28
CA THR A 48 -4.52 8.21 12.87
C THR A 48 -4.81 7.68 11.47
N GLU A 49 -6.09 7.48 11.12
CA GLU A 49 -6.47 7.09 9.76
C GLU A 49 -6.00 8.13 8.74
N VAL A 50 -6.30 9.42 8.97
CA VAL A 50 -6.05 10.51 8.02
C VAL A 50 -4.59 10.98 7.92
N ARG A 51 -3.75 10.64 8.90
CA ARG A 51 -2.34 11.07 8.98
C ARG A 51 -1.47 10.69 7.78
N HIS A 52 -1.74 9.56 7.10
CA HIS A 52 -0.85 9.03 6.06
C HIS A 52 -1.60 8.57 4.80
N PRO A 53 -1.16 8.92 3.57
CA PRO A 53 -1.91 8.66 2.34
C PRO A 53 -2.39 7.21 2.11
N ILE A 54 -1.60 6.21 2.55
CA ILE A 54 -2.01 4.79 2.55
C ILE A 54 -3.13 4.56 3.57
N ARG A 55 -4.39 4.44 3.12
CA ARG A 55 -5.56 4.23 4.00
C ARG A 55 -5.86 2.78 4.28
N LEU A 56 -5.72 1.92 3.29
CA LEU A 56 -6.01 0.50 3.43
C LEU A 56 -4.89 -0.30 2.80
N TYR A 57 -4.58 -1.43 3.43
CA TYR A 57 -3.54 -2.34 2.97
C TYR A 57 -4.01 -3.77 3.18
N CYS A 58 -3.90 -4.59 2.15
CA CYS A 58 -4.18 -6.01 2.21
C CYS A 58 -3.22 -6.76 1.29
N ARG A 59 -2.63 -7.85 1.80
CA ARG A 59 -1.90 -8.80 0.99
C ARG A 59 -2.60 -10.15 1.02
N TYR A 60 -3.05 -10.61 -0.15
CA TYR A 60 -3.61 -11.94 -0.31
C TYR A 60 -2.57 -12.82 -1.01
N VAL A 61 -1.85 -13.62 -0.21
CA VAL A 61 -0.76 -14.50 -0.69
C VAL A 61 0.35 -13.67 -1.32
N ASP A 62 0.31 -13.50 -2.64
CA ASP A 62 1.27 -12.78 -3.48
C ASP A 62 0.69 -11.48 -4.08
N ARG A 63 -0.60 -11.19 -3.84
CA ARG A 63 -1.27 -10.01 -4.39
C ARG A 63 -1.39 -8.92 -3.36
N LEU A 64 -0.89 -7.74 -3.74
CA LEU A 64 -0.94 -6.53 -2.95
C LEU A 64 -2.13 -5.66 -3.37
N HIS A 65 -2.89 -5.20 -2.39
CA HIS A 65 -3.99 -4.26 -2.56
C HIS A 65 -3.74 -3.06 -1.64
N ILE A 66 -3.48 -1.89 -2.23
CA ILE A 66 -3.25 -0.64 -1.50
C ILE A 66 -4.31 0.37 -1.94
N LEU A 67 -4.97 1.01 -0.98
CA LEU A 67 -5.81 2.18 -1.22
C LEU A 67 -5.09 3.45 -0.76
N LEU A 68 -4.91 4.38 -1.70
CA LEU A 68 -4.33 5.69 -1.44
C LEU A 68 -5.43 6.76 -1.39
N ARG A 69 -5.35 7.67 -0.43
CA ARG A 69 -6.14 8.89 -0.37
C ARG A 69 -5.18 10.08 -0.27
N LEU A 70 -4.98 10.74 -1.40
CA LEU A 70 -4.11 11.91 -1.53
C LEU A 70 -4.95 13.18 -1.54
N THR A 71 -4.42 14.24 -0.94
CA THR A 71 -4.92 15.61 -1.16
C THR A 71 -4.49 16.12 -2.54
N ALA A 72 -5.08 17.23 -2.99
CA ALA A 72 -4.70 17.84 -4.27
C ALA A 72 -3.21 18.25 -4.29
N GLU A 73 -2.69 18.75 -3.17
CA GLU A 73 -1.30 19.16 -3.03
C GLU A 73 -0.34 17.97 -3.05
N GLU A 74 -0.63 16.92 -2.28
CA GLU A 74 0.16 15.68 -2.26
C GLU A 74 0.19 14.99 -3.63
N CYS A 75 -0.96 14.98 -4.32
CA CYS A 75 -1.06 14.41 -5.66
C CYS A 75 -0.18 15.18 -6.65
N LYS A 76 -0.22 16.51 -6.62
CA LYS A 76 0.59 17.37 -7.49
C LYS A 76 2.09 17.20 -7.22
N ASP A 77 2.50 17.20 -5.96
CA ASP A 77 3.90 16.99 -5.57
C ASP A 77 4.41 15.61 -6.03
N LEU A 78 3.62 14.56 -5.80
CA LEU A 78 3.99 13.20 -6.20
C LEU A 78 4.15 13.07 -7.73
N ILE A 79 3.21 13.62 -8.50
CA ILE A 79 3.27 13.63 -9.97
C ILE A 79 4.50 14.41 -10.43
N GLN A 80 4.75 15.59 -9.87
CA GLN A 80 5.88 16.44 -10.25
C GLN A 80 7.22 15.75 -9.99
N ARG A 81 7.38 15.14 -8.82
CA ARG A 81 8.59 14.36 -8.49
C ARG A 81 8.78 13.18 -9.44
N TYR A 82 7.71 12.45 -9.75
CA TYR A 82 7.80 11.33 -10.69
C TYR A 82 8.25 11.79 -12.08
N LEU A 83 7.63 12.85 -12.62
CA LEU A 83 7.97 13.39 -13.94
C LEU A 83 9.33 14.09 -14.00
N THR A 84 9.88 14.52 -12.85
CA THR A 84 11.25 15.05 -12.77
C THR A 84 12.27 13.96 -13.03
N GLU A 85 12.06 12.77 -12.46
CA GLU A 85 12.93 11.59 -12.69
C GLU A 85 12.61 10.89 -14.03
N HIS A 86 11.35 10.96 -14.48
CA HIS A 86 10.85 10.31 -15.69
C HIS A 86 10.10 11.32 -16.59
N PRO A 87 10.82 12.21 -17.30
CA PRO A 87 10.19 13.24 -18.12
C PRO A 87 9.42 12.63 -19.28
N ASP A 88 8.18 13.10 -19.50
CA ASP A 88 7.31 12.66 -20.58
C ASP A 88 6.88 13.86 -21.45
N PRO A 89 7.71 14.27 -22.43
CA PRO A 89 7.43 15.41 -23.29
C PRO A 89 6.31 15.12 -24.32
N ASN A 90 6.02 13.85 -24.60
CA ASN A 90 5.13 13.41 -25.67
C ASN A 90 3.75 12.93 -25.16
N ASN A 91 3.51 12.94 -23.85
CA ASN A 91 2.32 12.35 -23.21
C ASN A 91 2.14 10.85 -23.52
N GLU A 92 3.24 10.11 -23.63
CA GLU A 92 3.24 8.68 -23.97
C GLU A 92 2.84 7.80 -22.77
N ASN A 93 2.84 8.34 -21.54
CA ASN A 93 2.47 7.59 -20.33
C ASN A 93 1.05 7.00 -20.35
N MET A 94 0.15 7.53 -21.19
CA MET A 94 -1.20 6.98 -21.37
C MET A 94 -1.20 5.71 -22.23
N VAL A 95 -0.23 5.56 -23.12
CA VAL A 95 -0.14 4.43 -24.05
C VAL A 95 0.31 3.19 -23.28
N GLY A 96 -0.49 2.13 -23.34
CA GLY A 96 -0.20 0.89 -22.62
C GLY A 96 -0.61 0.87 -21.15
N TYR A 97 -1.31 1.91 -20.67
CA TYR A 97 -1.88 1.90 -19.32
C TYR A 97 -3.00 0.85 -19.22
N ASN A 98 -2.74 -0.23 -18.48
CA ASN A 98 -3.68 -1.33 -18.34
C ASN A 98 -4.93 -0.91 -17.57
N ASN A 99 -6.12 -1.25 -18.11
CA ASN A 99 -7.40 -1.04 -17.44
C ASN A 99 -8.30 -2.29 -17.57
N ARG A 100 -9.35 -2.37 -16.74
CA ARG A 100 -10.31 -3.47 -16.76
C ARG A 100 -11.24 -3.35 -17.98
N LYS A 101 -11.20 -4.35 -18.87
CA LYS A 101 -12.02 -4.42 -20.10
C LYS A 101 -13.42 -5.01 -19.90
N CYS A 102 -13.73 -5.51 -18.71
CA CYS A 102 -14.98 -6.22 -18.40
C CYS A 102 -16.12 -5.31 -17.94
N TRP A 103 -15.87 -4.00 -17.87
CA TRP A 103 -16.86 -2.98 -17.52
C TRP A 103 -17.45 -2.37 -18.78
#